data_AF-A0A1X0U7N7-F1
#
_entry.id   AF-A0A1X0U7N7-F1
#
_cell.length_a   1.000
_cell.length_b   1.000
_cell.length_c   1.000
_cell.angle_alpha   90.00
_cell.angle_beta   90.00
_cell.angle_gamma   90.00
#
_symmetry.space_group_name_H-M   'P 1'
#
loop_
_entity.id
_entity.type
_entity.pdbx_description
1 polymer ?
#
loop_
_entity_poly.entity_id
_entity_poly.type
_entity_poly.pdbx_seq_one_letter_code
_entity_poly.pdbx_strand_id
1 'polypeptide(L)'
;MHSCNTQRLHQSLDMAKPATLFRTRENAAPAAPATTFATAEESTAVEQDSGSTAPGGGHEIELRIPPSGVVDLVGAQQMWIGQGFAGRTVPMWAYLTTVHAVVDGEVVTTAVSRMTTVDLGRLTMRGARTGLPAPALPAVNPNPSTGAVVAIEVDRTAARAGLVTLLGHHLALGPDTAGTRVALRIEGGLIHAIAGNHVIKTLPNPLNSNDTGRLTRVRRATKPLPPPPPSGPQRVHRRVPTDGVVMVAGQRLRVGRTYAGTIVTVVVEDHHFRVLDGTAELSLHARTTTKPIRNFNAHRPRER
;
A
#
# COMPACT_ATOMS: atom_id res chain seq x y z
N MET A 1 -69.11 11.94 -17.04
CA MET A 1 -67.67 11.66 -17.27
C MET A 1 -67.42 10.17 -17.01
N HIS A 2 -66.32 9.63 -17.55
CA HIS A 2 -66.10 8.18 -17.68
C HIS A 2 -65.95 7.43 -16.35
N SER A 3 -66.47 6.20 -16.32
CA SER A 3 -66.35 5.23 -15.24
C SER A 3 -65.26 4.19 -15.53
N CYS A 4 -64.42 3.89 -14.53
CA CYS A 4 -63.59 2.67 -14.34
C CYS A 4 -62.55 2.95 -13.24
N ASN A 5 -62.06 1.99 -12.45
CA ASN A 5 -62.50 0.61 -12.21
C ASN A 5 -61.96 0.16 -10.83
N THR A 6 -62.84 -0.15 -9.87
CA THR A 6 -62.46 -0.62 -8.53
C THR A 6 -62.44 -2.14 -8.43
N GLN A 7 -61.46 -2.79 -9.07
CA GLN A 7 -60.97 -4.12 -8.67
C GLN A 7 -59.77 -4.58 -9.52
N ARG A 8 -58.62 -4.82 -8.88
CA ARG A 8 -57.73 -5.94 -9.23
C ARG A 8 -57.12 -6.53 -7.97
N LEU A 9 -57.34 -7.84 -7.79
CA LEU A 9 -56.62 -8.65 -6.83
C LEU A 9 -55.15 -8.80 -7.25
N HIS A 10 -54.33 -9.05 -6.24
CA HIS A 10 -52.94 -9.49 -6.24
C HIS A 10 -52.38 -10.03 -7.58
N GLN A 11 -51.34 -9.38 -8.09
CA GLN A 11 -50.41 -10.01 -9.03
C GLN A 11 -48.97 -9.73 -8.54
N SER A 12 -48.35 -10.77 -7.99
CA SER A 12 -46.97 -10.73 -7.50
C SER A 12 -46.00 -10.72 -8.68
N LEU A 13 -45.10 -9.73 -8.73
CA LEU A 13 -43.95 -9.75 -9.62
C LEU A 13 -42.91 -10.74 -9.08
N ASP A 14 -42.87 -11.92 -9.68
CA ASP A 14 -41.90 -12.98 -9.39
C ASP A 14 -40.53 -12.62 -9.99
N MET A 15 -39.71 -11.94 -9.19
CA MET A 15 -38.34 -11.56 -9.58
C MET A 15 -37.38 -12.73 -9.35
N ALA A 16 -37.28 -13.60 -10.36
CA ALA A 16 -36.34 -14.72 -10.38
C ALA A 16 -34.87 -14.26 -10.31
N LYS A 17 -34.06 -15.02 -9.57
CA LYS A 17 -32.62 -14.73 -9.34
C LYS A 17 -31.79 -15.16 -10.55
N PRO A 18 -30.86 -14.34 -11.07
CA PRO A 18 -29.96 -14.74 -12.15
C PRO A 18 -28.79 -15.58 -11.60
N ALA A 19 -29.01 -16.88 -11.49
CA ALA A 19 -27.96 -17.89 -11.49
C ALA A 19 -28.23 -18.88 -12.63
N THR A 20 -27.17 -19.45 -13.21
CA THR A 20 -27.22 -20.50 -14.25
C THR A 20 -27.44 -20.03 -15.70
N LEU A 21 -26.44 -19.32 -16.27
CA LEU A 21 -26.18 -19.32 -17.72
C LEU A 21 -24.76 -19.82 -18.04
N PHE A 22 -24.47 -21.05 -17.61
CA PHE A 22 -23.37 -21.85 -18.15
C PHE A 22 -23.92 -23.20 -18.60
N ARG A 23 -24.04 -23.38 -19.93
CA ARG A 23 -24.08 -24.69 -20.57
C ARG A 23 -23.25 -24.64 -21.84
N THR A 24 -22.13 -25.34 -21.82
CA THR A 24 -21.46 -25.86 -23.02
C THR A 24 -22.42 -26.76 -23.79
N ARG A 25 -22.31 -26.79 -25.11
CA ARG A 25 -22.99 -27.76 -25.96
C ARG A 25 -21.98 -28.36 -26.94
N GLU A 26 -21.68 -29.63 -26.76
CA GLU A 26 -20.92 -30.41 -27.74
C GLU A 26 -21.85 -31.02 -28.80
N ASN A 27 -21.29 -31.15 -30.00
CA ASN A 27 -21.58 -32.12 -31.07
C ASN A 27 -22.97 -32.20 -31.72
N ALA A 28 -23.02 -31.95 -33.05
CA ALA A 28 -23.52 -32.88 -34.07
C ALA A 28 -23.31 -32.32 -35.50
N ALA A 29 -22.69 -33.11 -36.38
CA ALA A 29 -22.78 -33.02 -37.85
C ALA A 29 -24.07 -33.75 -38.33
N PRO A 30 -24.47 -33.82 -39.64
CA PRO A 30 -23.73 -33.46 -40.87
C PRO A 30 -24.54 -32.75 -42.00
N ALA A 31 -23.86 -32.30 -43.08
CA ALA A 31 -24.24 -32.47 -44.50
C ALA A 31 -23.36 -31.61 -45.46
N ALA A 32 -23.06 -32.15 -46.64
CA ALA A 32 -22.44 -31.49 -47.81
C ALA A 32 -23.28 -31.88 -49.07
N PRO A 33 -22.95 -31.55 -50.36
CA PRO A 33 -21.81 -30.79 -50.91
C PRO A 33 -22.16 -29.80 -52.07
N ALA A 34 -21.18 -29.04 -52.59
CA ALA A 34 -20.96 -28.67 -54.01
C ALA A 34 -19.70 -27.76 -54.16
N THR A 35 -18.59 -28.25 -54.75
CA THR A 35 -18.17 -28.01 -56.16
C THR A 35 -17.28 -26.74 -56.31
N THR A 36 -15.98 -26.78 -55.94
CA THR A 36 -14.77 -26.99 -56.81
C THR A 36 -14.47 -25.87 -57.82
N PHE A 37 -13.22 -25.48 -58.14
CA PHE A 37 -11.86 -26.02 -57.85
C PHE A 37 -11.01 -25.01 -57.00
N ALA A 38 -9.67 -24.98 -56.86
CA ALA A 38 -8.51 -25.66 -57.50
C ALA A 38 -7.24 -25.71 -56.60
N THR A 39 -6.10 -26.09 -57.21
CA THR A 39 -4.72 -26.31 -56.70
C THR A 39 -3.74 -25.65 -57.71
N ALA A 40 -2.49 -25.24 -57.45
CA ALA A 40 -1.77 -24.65 -56.30
C ALA A 40 -0.32 -24.33 -56.79
N GLU A 41 0.30 -23.20 -56.42
CA GLU A 41 1.76 -22.99 -56.56
C GLU A 41 2.35 -22.19 -55.37
N GLU A 42 2.99 -22.96 -54.49
CA GLU A 42 4.20 -22.74 -53.68
C GLU A 42 4.72 -21.34 -53.23
N SER A 43 4.76 -21.17 -51.90
CA SER A 43 5.78 -20.55 -51.05
C SER A 43 6.48 -19.22 -51.41
N THR A 44 6.19 -18.19 -50.59
CA THR A 44 7.23 -17.64 -49.69
C THR A 44 6.64 -17.44 -48.29
N ALA A 45 7.20 -18.13 -47.29
CA ALA A 45 6.73 -18.03 -45.91
C ALA A 45 7.43 -16.89 -45.15
N VAL A 46 6.63 -15.97 -44.62
CA VAL A 46 6.95 -15.23 -43.39
C VAL A 46 5.70 -15.28 -42.53
N GLU A 47 5.59 -16.37 -41.77
CA GLU A 47 4.56 -16.54 -40.76
C GLU A 47 4.80 -15.49 -39.67
N GLN A 48 3.96 -14.45 -39.68
CA GLN A 48 3.90 -13.50 -38.57
C GLN A 48 3.36 -14.23 -37.35
N ASP A 49 4.26 -14.79 -36.54
CA ASP A 49 3.95 -15.29 -35.21
C ASP A 49 3.25 -14.17 -34.44
N SER A 50 1.93 -14.28 -34.36
CA SER A 50 1.05 -13.38 -33.63
C SER A 50 1.12 -13.75 -32.15
N GLY A 51 2.33 -13.69 -31.61
CA GLY A 51 2.69 -14.04 -30.25
C GLY A 51 2.01 -13.12 -29.24
N SER A 52 0.81 -13.53 -28.84
CA SER A 52 0.06 -13.13 -27.64
C SER A 52 0.54 -11.84 -26.95
N THR A 53 0.02 -10.69 -27.39
CA THR A 53 0.24 -9.41 -26.68
C THR A 53 -0.28 -9.51 -25.25
N ALA A 54 0.63 -9.63 -24.29
CA ALA A 54 0.31 -9.56 -22.88
C ALA A 54 -0.35 -8.19 -22.56
N PRO A 55 -1.51 -8.15 -21.89
CA PRO A 55 -2.23 -6.89 -21.63
C PRO A 55 -1.54 -6.10 -20.52
N GLY A 56 -0.58 -5.23 -20.87
CA GLY A 56 0.13 -4.41 -19.89
C GLY A 56 1.35 -3.61 -20.38
N GLY A 57 1.43 -3.25 -21.66
CA GLY A 57 2.54 -2.46 -22.19
C GLY A 57 2.65 -1.07 -21.56
N GLY A 58 3.89 -0.63 -21.27
CA GLY A 58 4.15 0.69 -20.70
C GLY A 58 4.06 1.82 -21.72
N HIS A 59 4.04 3.05 -21.21
CA HIS A 59 4.18 4.29 -22.00
C HIS A 59 5.55 4.91 -21.73
N GLU A 60 6.46 4.88 -22.70
CA GLU A 60 7.79 5.51 -22.61
C GLU A 60 7.73 6.94 -23.18
N ILE A 61 8.17 7.94 -22.40
CA ILE A 61 8.33 9.33 -22.85
C ILE A 61 9.69 9.89 -22.42
N GLU A 62 10.38 10.58 -23.32
CA GLU A 62 11.61 11.30 -22.97
C GLU A 62 11.29 12.70 -22.43
N LEU A 63 11.76 13.03 -21.22
CA LEU A 63 11.52 14.33 -20.59
C LEU A 63 12.83 14.97 -20.12
N ARG A 64 12.97 16.27 -20.37
CA ARG A 64 14.13 17.04 -19.92
C ARG A 64 13.95 17.46 -18.45
N ILE A 65 14.90 17.09 -17.60
CA ILE A 65 14.83 17.36 -16.16
C ILE A 65 15.01 18.85 -15.89
N PRO A 66 14.05 19.53 -15.24
CA PRO A 66 14.20 20.94 -14.88
C PRO A 66 15.28 21.16 -13.78
N PRO A 67 15.77 22.39 -13.58
CA PRO A 67 16.70 22.72 -12.48
C PRO A 67 16.19 22.39 -11.07
N SER A 68 14.88 22.26 -10.91
CA SER A 68 14.25 21.80 -9.65
C SER A 68 14.49 20.31 -9.36
N GLY A 69 14.87 19.50 -10.37
CA GLY A 69 14.92 18.05 -10.26
C GLY A 69 13.55 17.37 -10.21
N VAL A 70 12.45 18.11 -10.42
CA VAL A 70 11.07 17.60 -10.43
C VAL A 70 10.51 17.64 -11.85
N VAL A 71 9.99 16.51 -12.32
CA VAL A 71 9.30 16.36 -13.61
C VAL A 71 7.79 16.26 -13.36
N ASP A 72 7.01 16.87 -14.24
CA ASP A 72 5.54 16.77 -14.27
C ASP A 72 5.09 15.90 -15.45
N LEU A 73 4.31 14.87 -15.16
CA LEU A 73 3.74 13.95 -16.14
C LEU A 73 2.30 14.39 -16.43
N VAL A 74 2.14 15.18 -17.51
CA VAL A 74 0.86 15.66 -18.07
C VAL A 74 -0.10 16.31 -17.06
N GLY A 75 0.42 16.95 -16.01
CA GLY A 75 -0.35 17.54 -14.91
C GLY A 75 -1.01 16.53 -13.97
N ALA A 76 -0.82 15.23 -14.18
CA ALA A 76 -1.41 14.16 -13.40
C ALA A 76 -0.52 13.72 -12.23
N GLN A 77 0.81 13.73 -12.43
CA GLN A 77 1.77 13.32 -11.41
C GLN A 77 3.10 14.06 -11.52
N GLN A 78 3.51 14.69 -10.42
CA GLN A 78 4.88 15.17 -10.25
C GLN A 78 5.75 14.09 -9.62
N MET A 79 7.01 13.98 -10.06
CA MET A 79 8.00 13.10 -9.46
C MET A 79 9.39 13.75 -9.38
N TRP A 80 10.09 13.47 -8.28
CA TRP A 80 11.46 13.91 -8.06
C TRP A 80 12.43 12.92 -8.71
N ILE A 81 13.24 13.41 -9.65
CA ILE A 81 14.34 12.67 -10.29
C ILE A 81 15.68 13.04 -9.65
N GLY A 82 15.83 14.30 -9.22
CA GLY A 82 17.03 14.83 -8.59
C GLY A 82 17.76 15.88 -9.44
N GLN A 83 18.30 16.89 -8.77
CA GLN A 83 18.98 18.03 -9.42
C GLN A 83 20.28 17.63 -10.14
N GLY A 84 20.91 16.52 -9.76
CA GLY A 84 22.09 15.98 -10.45
C GLY A 84 21.84 15.56 -11.91
N PHE A 85 20.56 15.39 -12.30
CA PHE A 85 20.15 15.11 -13.67
C PHE A 85 19.63 16.35 -14.41
N ALA A 86 19.63 17.53 -13.78
CA ALA A 86 19.09 18.77 -14.37
C ALA A 86 19.70 19.06 -15.75
N GLY A 87 18.84 19.43 -16.71
CA GLY A 87 19.22 19.71 -18.09
C GLY A 87 19.42 18.47 -18.97
N ARG A 88 19.55 17.26 -18.41
CA ARG A 88 19.55 15.99 -19.18
C ARG A 88 18.15 15.63 -19.64
N THR A 89 18.06 14.88 -20.74
CA THR A 89 16.85 14.18 -21.16
C THR A 89 16.87 12.77 -20.57
N VAL A 90 15.75 12.34 -19.98
CA VAL A 90 15.62 11.08 -19.26
C VAL A 90 14.36 10.34 -19.76
N PRO A 91 14.47 9.09 -20.25
CA PRO A 91 13.32 8.27 -20.56
C PRO A 91 12.54 7.88 -19.30
N MET A 92 11.24 8.08 -19.37
CA MET A 92 10.25 7.90 -18.32
C MET A 92 9.23 6.84 -18.73
N TRP A 93 9.10 5.79 -17.93
CA TRP A 93 8.26 4.64 -18.21
C TRP A 93 7.05 4.63 -17.28
N ALA A 94 5.87 4.95 -17.81
CA ALA A 94 4.64 5.07 -17.06
C ALA A 94 3.69 3.87 -17.28
N TYR A 95 3.21 3.32 -16.16
CA TYR A 95 2.18 2.30 -16.06
C TYR A 95 1.02 2.83 -15.20
N LEU A 96 -0.09 2.09 -15.12
CA LEU A 96 -1.18 2.40 -14.18
C LEU A 96 -0.78 2.17 -12.70
N THR A 97 0.28 1.42 -12.44
CA THR A 97 0.73 1.04 -11.09
C THR A 97 2.02 1.74 -10.66
N THR A 98 2.96 1.96 -11.58
CA THR A 98 4.29 2.51 -11.31
C THR A 98 4.76 3.48 -12.40
N VAL A 99 5.71 4.34 -12.05
CA VAL A 99 6.48 5.14 -13.01
C VAL A 99 7.97 5.00 -12.69
N HIS A 100 8.78 4.73 -13.70
CA HIS A 100 10.23 4.56 -13.59
C HIS A 100 10.98 5.61 -14.41
N ALA A 101 12.01 6.23 -13.85
CA ALA A 101 12.98 7.04 -14.57
C ALA A 101 14.23 6.19 -14.86
N VAL A 102 14.70 6.18 -16.10
CA VAL A 102 15.86 5.38 -16.53
C VAL A 102 16.97 6.28 -17.03
N VAL A 103 18.21 6.08 -16.56
CA VAL A 103 19.40 6.80 -17.04
C VAL A 103 20.50 5.78 -17.28
N ASP A 104 21.14 5.86 -18.45
CA ASP A 104 22.23 4.95 -18.86
C ASP A 104 21.86 3.44 -18.77
N GLY A 105 20.56 3.12 -18.89
CA GLY A 105 20.00 1.78 -18.78
C GLY A 105 19.53 1.36 -17.38
N GLU A 106 19.87 2.12 -16.33
CA GLU A 106 19.51 1.83 -14.94
C GLU A 106 18.31 2.66 -14.45
N VAL A 107 17.46 2.06 -13.61
CA VAL A 107 16.30 2.76 -13.00
C VAL A 107 16.77 3.62 -11.82
N VAL A 108 16.87 4.94 -12.04
CA VAL A 108 17.34 5.91 -11.02
C VAL A 108 16.24 6.36 -10.06
N THR A 109 14.96 6.19 -10.42
CA THR A 109 13.82 6.51 -9.56
C THR A 109 12.63 5.65 -9.92
N THR A 110 11.92 5.15 -8.92
CA THR A 110 10.61 4.50 -9.07
C THR A 110 9.60 5.17 -8.16
N ALA A 111 8.42 5.48 -8.70
CA ALA A 111 7.28 6.01 -7.96
C ALA A 111 6.04 5.13 -8.18
N VAL A 112 5.11 5.13 -7.23
CA VAL A 112 3.76 4.60 -7.46
C VAL A 112 3.04 5.54 -8.44
N SER A 113 2.37 4.98 -9.43
CA SER A 113 1.58 5.76 -10.38
C SER A 113 0.26 6.21 -9.76
N ARG A 114 -0.12 7.45 -10.08
CA ARG A 114 -1.44 8.04 -9.82
C ARG A 114 -2.17 8.33 -11.13
N MET A 115 -1.60 7.91 -12.26
CA MET A 115 -2.08 8.23 -13.60
C MET A 115 -3.27 7.33 -13.95
N THR A 116 -4.33 7.93 -14.49
CA THR A 116 -5.45 7.18 -15.04
C THR A 116 -5.15 6.73 -16.48
N THR A 117 -5.99 5.87 -17.04
CA THR A 117 -5.94 5.53 -18.48
C THR A 117 -6.06 6.77 -19.38
N VAL A 118 -6.79 7.80 -18.95
CA VAL A 118 -6.88 9.08 -19.67
C VAL A 118 -5.54 9.82 -19.65
N ASP A 119 -4.80 9.77 -18.55
CA ASP A 119 -3.49 10.43 -18.44
C ASP A 119 -2.40 9.68 -19.21
N LEU A 120 -2.47 8.34 -19.27
CA LEU A 120 -1.64 7.55 -20.18
C LEU A 120 -1.96 7.88 -21.66
N GLY A 121 -3.23 8.08 -22.01
CA GLY A 121 -3.63 8.59 -23.33
C GLY A 121 -3.06 9.99 -23.61
N ARG A 122 -3.00 10.87 -22.61
CA ARG A 122 -2.35 12.19 -22.71
C ARG A 122 -0.83 12.09 -22.87
N LEU A 123 -0.17 11.10 -22.28
CA LEU A 123 1.24 10.81 -22.56
C LEU A 123 1.45 10.40 -24.02
N THR A 124 0.63 9.49 -24.54
CA THR A 124 0.68 9.09 -25.96
C THR A 124 0.46 10.29 -26.89
N MET A 125 -0.49 11.18 -26.59
CA MET A 125 -0.67 12.45 -27.33
C MET A 125 0.52 13.41 -27.23
N ARG A 126 1.39 13.28 -26.22
CA ARG A 126 2.67 14.00 -26.12
C ARG A 126 3.86 13.24 -26.73
N GLY A 127 3.61 12.17 -27.49
CA GLY A 127 4.64 11.38 -28.18
C GLY A 127 5.16 10.18 -27.41
N ALA A 128 4.51 9.76 -26.31
CA ALA A 128 4.91 8.56 -25.59
C ALA A 128 4.69 7.29 -26.43
N ARG A 129 5.71 6.42 -26.48
CA ARG A 129 5.69 5.13 -27.18
C ARG A 129 4.98 4.08 -26.33
N THR A 130 4.04 3.35 -26.93
CA THR A 130 3.25 2.31 -26.25
C THR A 130 3.79 0.91 -26.55
N GLY A 131 3.63 -0.01 -25.60
CA GLY A 131 3.79 -1.45 -25.88
C GLY A 131 5.22 -1.98 -25.79
N LEU A 132 6.19 -1.13 -25.43
CA LEU A 132 7.52 -1.61 -25.12
C LEU A 132 7.50 -2.42 -23.80
N PRO A 133 8.26 -3.53 -23.71
CA PRO A 133 8.46 -4.24 -22.46
C PRO A 133 9.16 -3.31 -21.46
N ALA A 134 8.84 -3.46 -20.17
CA ALA A 134 9.50 -2.66 -19.14
C ALA A 134 11.03 -2.72 -19.28
N PRO A 135 11.75 -1.62 -19.02
CA PRO A 135 13.19 -1.68 -18.84
C PRO A 135 13.45 -2.76 -17.81
N ALA A 136 14.44 -3.61 -18.05
CA ALA A 136 14.71 -4.76 -17.20
C ALA A 136 15.02 -4.28 -15.78
N LEU A 137 13.97 -4.17 -14.96
CA LEU A 137 14.08 -3.89 -13.54
C LEU A 137 15.06 -4.93 -13.01
N PRO A 138 16.12 -4.54 -12.27
CA PRO A 138 16.99 -5.50 -11.63
C PRO A 138 16.07 -6.43 -10.85
N ALA A 139 16.02 -7.69 -11.27
CA ALA A 139 14.94 -8.58 -10.86
C ALA A 139 14.90 -8.57 -9.34
N VAL A 140 13.71 -8.35 -8.76
CA VAL A 140 13.51 -8.60 -7.32
C VAL A 140 13.64 -10.10 -7.16
N ASN A 141 14.88 -10.55 -7.08
CA ASN A 141 15.26 -11.94 -7.03
C ASN A 141 14.98 -12.37 -5.60
N PRO A 142 13.96 -13.21 -5.35
CA PRO A 142 13.60 -13.59 -3.98
C PRO A 142 14.72 -14.40 -3.29
N ASN A 143 15.74 -14.84 -4.05
CA ASN A 143 17.02 -15.30 -3.53
C ASN A 143 18.16 -14.38 -4.00
N PRO A 144 18.88 -13.70 -3.10
CA PRO A 144 20.06 -12.93 -3.46
C PRO A 144 21.29 -13.84 -3.57
N SER A 145 21.83 -14.00 -4.79
CA SER A 145 23.16 -14.58 -5.02
C SER A 145 24.11 -13.54 -5.62
N THR A 146 25.14 -13.18 -4.82
CA THR A 146 26.38 -12.51 -5.25
C THR A 146 26.23 -11.09 -5.80
N GLY A 147 26.30 -10.03 -4.99
CA GLY A 147 26.48 -9.98 -3.54
C GLY A 147 25.42 -9.11 -2.88
N ALA A 148 24.75 -9.66 -1.87
CA ALA A 148 23.67 -8.97 -1.19
C ALA A 148 24.14 -7.66 -0.55
N VAL A 149 23.48 -6.55 -0.85
CA VAL A 149 23.53 -5.36 0.00
C VAL A 149 22.88 -5.74 1.32
N VAL A 150 23.70 -6.19 2.27
CA VAL A 150 23.25 -6.68 3.57
C VAL A 150 22.47 -5.58 4.25
N ALA A 151 21.19 -5.83 4.55
CA ALA A 151 20.34 -4.89 5.26
C ALA A 151 21.06 -4.42 6.54
N ILE A 152 21.01 -3.12 6.81
CA ILE A 152 21.69 -2.54 7.96
C ILE A 152 20.70 -1.90 8.92
N GLU A 153 21.05 -1.87 10.20
CA GLU A 153 20.26 -1.22 11.24
C GLU A 153 21.05 -0.09 11.90
N VAL A 154 20.37 1.03 12.12
CA VAL A 154 20.91 2.24 12.75
C VAL A 154 19.95 2.72 13.83
N ASP A 155 20.40 2.74 15.08
CA ASP A 155 19.60 3.29 16.17
C ASP A 155 19.60 4.81 16.16
N ARG A 156 18.43 5.41 16.30
CA ARG A 156 18.24 6.85 16.53
C ARG A 156 17.13 7.10 17.54
N THR A 157 17.20 8.21 18.25
CA THR A 157 16.11 8.66 19.14
C THR A 157 15.27 9.68 18.39
N ALA A 158 13.95 9.49 18.36
CA ALA A 158 13.05 10.45 17.73
C ALA A 158 12.91 11.72 18.59
N ALA A 159 13.01 12.89 17.95
CA ALA A 159 12.82 14.19 18.58
C ALA A 159 11.38 14.36 19.11
N ARG A 160 11.12 15.45 19.86
CA ARG A 160 9.80 15.74 20.46
C ARG A 160 8.63 15.74 19.46
N ALA A 161 8.89 16.05 18.19
CA ALA A 161 7.90 16.03 17.10
C ALA A 161 7.74 14.65 16.40
N GLY A 162 8.48 13.63 16.82
CA GLY A 162 8.50 12.33 16.13
C GLY A 162 9.33 12.32 14.84
N LEU A 163 10.31 13.22 14.73
CA LEU A 163 11.27 13.28 13.62
C LEU A 163 12.56 12.53 14.00
N VAL A 164 13.12 11.77 13.07
CA VAL A 164 14.46 11.20 13.17
C VAL A 164 15.32 11.76 12.03
N THR A 165 16.48 12.32 12.34
CA THR A 165 17.43 12.80 11.32
C THR A 165 18.45 11.72 10.97
N LEU A 166 18.62 11.46 9.68
CA LEU A 166 19.55 10.49 9.12
C LEU A 166 20.33 11.15 7.97
N LEU A 167 21.60 11.49 8.20
CA LEU A 167 22.47 12.22 7.25
C LEU A 167 21.83 13.49 6.65
N GLY A 168 21.06 14.23 7.44
CA GLY A 168 20.36 15.45 7.01
C GLY A 168 18.93 15.22 6.53
N HIS A 169 18.54 13.99 6.20
CA HIS A 169 17.15 13.67 5.85
C HIS A 169 16.29 13.55 7.12
N HIS A 170 15.12 14.18 7.11
CA HIS A 170 14.15 14.12 8.20
C HIS A 170 13.09 13.04 7.95
N LEU A 171 13.17 11.95 8.71
CA LEU A 171 12.22 10.84 8.67
C LEU A 171 11.10 11.11 9.69
N ALA A 172 9.90 11.44 9.20
CA ALA A 172 8.74 11.67 10.05
C ALA A 172 8.10 10.34 10.47
N LEU A 173 8.37 9.90 11.69
CA LEU A 173 7.80 8.68 12.26
C LEU A 173 6.43 8.94 12.93
N GLY A 174 6.20 10.16 13.41
CA GLY A 174 4.94 10.60 14.03
C GLY A 174 5.08 10.88 15.53
N PRO A 175 4.26 11.77 16.09
CA PRO A 175 4.49 12.38 17.42
C PRO A 175 4.55 11.35 18.55
N ASP A 176 3.88 10.21 18.40
CA ASP A 176 3.84 9.17 19.43
C ASP A 176 5.15 8.40 19.59
N THR A 177 6.09 8.57 18.66
CA THR A 177 7.48 8.09 18.77
C THR A 177 8.39 9.03 19.55
N ALA A 178 7.93 10.22 19.94
CA ALA A 178 8.76 11.24 20.60
C ALA A 178 9.49 10.70 21.86
N GLY A 179 10.82 10.84 21.87
CA GLY A 179 11.70 10.33 22.93
C GLY A 179 12.01 8.83 22.84
N THR A 180 11.36 8.08 21.96
CA THR A 180 11.59 6.64 21.77
C THR A 180 12.86 6.41 20.96
N ARG A 181 13.68 5.44 21.39
CA ARG A 181 14.79 4.90 20.60
C ARG A 181 14.22 3.91 19.58
N VAL A 182 14.48 4.16 18.30
CA VAL A 182 13.98 3.42 17.15
C VAL A 182 15.17 2.86 16.39
N ALA A 183 15.10 1.59 16.01
CA ALA A 183 16.04 1.00 15.05
C ALA A 183 15.52 1.28 13.63
N LEU A 184 16.30 2.00 12.83
CA LEU A 184 16.03 2.19 11.41
C LEU A 184 16.74 1.08 10.64
N ARG A 185 15.98 0.11 10.13
CA ARG A 185 16.49 -0.91 9.21
C ARG A 185 16.39 -0.40 7.78
N ILE A 186 17.53 -0.29 7.11
CA ILE A 186 17.64 0.13 5.72
C ILE A 186 17.79 -1.15 4.88
N GLU A 187 16.86 -1.36 3.94
CA GLU A 187 16.79 -2.55 3.10
C GLU A 187 16.38 -2.12 1.68
N GLY A 188 17.37 -2.06 0.79
CA GLY A 188 17.20 -1.51 -0.56
C GLY A 188 16.63 -0.09 -0.56
N GLY A 189 15.52 0.09 -1.29
CA GLY A 189 14.80 1.36 -1.41
C GLY A 189 13.90 1.73 -0.22
N LEU A 190 13.92 0.98 0.89
CA LEU A 190 13.03 1.21 2.04
C LEU A 190 13.79 1.36 3.36
N ILE A 191 13.16 2.10 4.29
CA ILE A 191 13.54 2.18 5.70
C ILE A 191 12.37 1.70 6.55
N HIS A 192 12.60 0.64 7.33
CA HIS A 192 11.67 0.16 8.35
C HIS A 192 12.07 0.71 9.71
N ALA A 193 11.24 1.56 10.29
CA ALA A 193 11.36 2.03 11.65
C ALA A 193 10.79 0.98 12.60
N ILE A 194 11.64 0.45 13.49
CA ILE A 194 11.31 -0.62 14.43
C ILE A 194 11.39 -0.06 15.86
N ALA A 195 10.32 -0.25 16.64
CA ALA A 195 10.30 0.07 18.07
C ALA A 195 9.89 -1.17 18.88
N GLY A 196 10.71 -1.54 19.87
CA GLY A 196 10.58 -2.83 20.54
C GLY A 196 10.76 -3.97 19.54
N ASN A 197 9.71 -4.77 19.34
CA ASN A 197 9.70 -5.92 18.42
C ASN A 197 8.66 -5.78 17.30
N HIS A 198 8.35 -4.55 16.85
CA HIS A 198 7.39 -4.29 15.77
C HIS A 198 7.89 -3.20 14.81
N VAL A 199 7.57 -3.34 13.52
CA VAL A 199 7.74 -2.26 12.53
C VAL A 199 6.63 -1.23 12.73
N ILE A 200 6.99 -0.07 13.27
CA ILE A 200 6.05 1.04 13.52
C ILE A 200 5.82 1.93 12.30
N LYS A 201 6.74 1.93 11.32
CA LYS A 201 6.57 2.63 10.04
C LYS A 201 7.50 2.08 8.97
N THR A 202 7.06 2.09 7.72
CA THR A 202 7.91 1.94 6.53
C THR A 202 7.93 3.25 5.76
N LEU A 203 9.10 3.67 5.30
CA LEU A 203 9.34 4.90 4.53
C LEU A 203 10.21 4.58 3.30
N PRO A 204 10.14 5.37 2.22
CA PRO A 204 11.16 5.35 1.17
C PRO A 204 12.54 5.66 1.78
N ASN A 205 13.59 4.99 1.28
CA ASN A 205 14.97 5.30 1.63
C ASN A 205 15.46 6.49 0.80
N PRO A 206 15.81 7.64 1.41
CA PRO A 206 16.36 8.78 0.69
C PRO A 206 17.89 8.68 0.47
N LEU A 207 18.56 7.69 1.07
CA LEU A 207 20.01 7.53 1.00
C LEU A 207 20.41 6.69 -0.21
N ASN A 208 21.45 7.14 -0.91
CA ASN A 208 22.15 6.32 -1.90
C ASN A 208 23.20 5.40 -1.24
N SER A 209 23.84 4.57 -2.06
CA SER A 209 24.87 3.61 -1.62
C SER A 209 26.09 4.28 -0.95
N ASN A 210 26.47 5.49 -1.36
CA ASN A 210 27.60 6.22 -0.79
C ASN A 210 27.25 6.81 0.59
N ASP A 211 26.07 7.41 0.73
CA ASP A 211 25.56 7.90 2.01
C ASP A 211 25.43 6.77 3.04
N THR A 212 25.04 5.57 2.60
CA THR A 212 24.98 4.38 3.45
C THR A 212 26.33 4.07 4.12
N GLY A 213 27.47 4.28 3.43
CA GLY A 213 28.82 4.12 3.98
C GLY A 213 29.22 5.22 4.98
N ARG A 214 28.56 6.37 4.98
CA ARG A 214 28.80 7.50 5.90
C ARG A 214 28.02 7.39 7.21
N LEU A 215 27.14 6.39 7.34
CA LEU A 215 26.32 6.19 8.53
C LEU A 215 27.17 5.73 9.73
N THR A 216 27.01 6.42 10.86
CA THR A 216 27.67 6.06 12.13
C THR A 216 26.75 5.26 13.05
N ARG A 217 27.34 4.34 13.83
CA ARG A 217 26.66 3.34 14.68
C ARG A 217 25.71 2.43 13.90
N VAL A 218 26.20 1.94 12.76
CA VAL A 218 25.56 0.91 11.94
C VAL A 218 25.87 -0.47 12.51
N ARG A 219 24.90 -1.38 12.44
CA ARG A 219 25.10 -2.85 12.55
C ARG A 219 24.50 -3.53 11.34
N ARG A 220 24.97 -4.75 11.01
CA ARG A 220 24.25 -5.62 10.05
C ARG A 220 22.95 -6.11 10.69
N ALA A 221 21.87 -6.13 9.92
CA ALA A 221 20.61 -6.75 10.32
C ALA A 221 20.75 -8.27 10.21
N THR A 222 20.74 -8.97 11.35
CA THR A 222 20.91 -10.43 11.42
C THR A 222 19.63 -11.19 11.71
N LYS A 223 18.57 -10.50 12.10
CA LYS A 223 17.24 -11.06 12.38
C LYS A 223 16.31 -10.83 11.18
N PRO A 224 15.24 -11.62 11.00
CA PRO A 224 14.14 -11.26 10.10
C PRO A 224 13.54 -9.90 10.47
N LEU A 225 12.91 -9.22 9.51
CA LEU A 225 12.13 -8.02 9.80
C LEU A 225 10.98 -8.39 10.75
N PRO A 226 10.80 -7.71 11.90
CA PRO A 226 9.68 -8.01 12.79
C PRO A 226 8.34 -7.66 12.13
N PRO A 227 7.23 -8.30 12.55
CA PRO A 227 5.91 -7.97 12.00
C PRO A 227 5.52 -6.52 12.31
N PRO A 228 4.57 -5.93 11.55
CA PRO A 228 3.89 -4.71 11.99
C PRO A 228 3.17 -4.97 13.34
N PRO A 229 2.85 -3.92 14.13
CA PRO A 229 2.00 -4.09 15.30
C PRO A 229 0.66 -4.72 14.89
N PRO A 230 0.04 -5.57 15.73
CA PRO A 230 -1.18 -6.27 15.36
C PRO A 230 -2.31 -5.30 15.01
N SER A 231 -2.72 -5.34 13.74
CA SER A 231 -3.92 -4.68 13.22
C SER A 231 -5.15 -5.47 13.64
N GLY A 232 -5.76 -5.07 14.75
CA GLY A 232 -6.96 -5.70 15.29
C GLY A 232 -7.38 -5.11 16.64
N PRO A 233 -8.50 -5.55 17.20
CA PRO A 233 -9.06 -4.97 18.44
C PRO A 233 -8.10 -5.11 19.62
N GLN A 234 -7.47 -4.01 20.04
CA GLN A 234 -6.47 -4.03 21.12
C GLN A 234 -7.17 -4.07 22.47
N ARG A 235 -6.87 -5.08 23.30
CA ARG A 235 -7.48 -5.23 24.64
C ARG A 235 -6.63 -4.53 25.69
N VAL A 236 -7.27 -3.71 26.52
CA VAL A 236 -6.63 -2.82 27.49
C VAL A 236 -7.34 -2.94 28.83
N HIS A 237 -6.62 -3.29 29.90
CA HIS A 237 -7.23 -3.42 31.22
C HIS A 237 -7.10 -2.13 32.03
N ARG A 238 -8.21 -1.67 32.60
CA ARG A 238 -8.29 -0.47 33.44
C ARG A 238 -9.07 -0.76 34.70
N ARG A 239 -8.52 -0.38 35.86
CA ARG A 239 -9.31 -0.31 37.08
C ARG A 239 -10.15 0.95 37.05
N VAL A 240 -11.46 0.84 37.23
CA VAL A 240 -12.38 1.98 37.27
C VAL A 240 -12.14 2.77 38.57
N PRO A 241 -11.82 4.07 38.52
CA PRO A 241 -11.67 4.89 39.73
C PRO A 241 -13.04 5.22 40.35
N THR A 242 -13.03 5.81 41.55
CA THR A 242 -14.25 6.23 42.27
C THR A 242 -15.10 7.27 41.52
N ASP A 243 -14.50 8.02 40.57
CA ASP A 243 -15.24 8.95 39.70
C ASP A 243 -16.04 8.23 38.58
N GLY A 244 -15.78 6.94 38.35
CA GLY A 244 -16.42 6.13 37.31
C GLY A 244 -15.83 6.33 35.90
N VAL A 245 -14.65 6.95 35.76
CA VAL A 245 -14.07 7.33 34.46
C VAL A 245 -12.68 6.72 34.25
N VAL A 246 -12.54 5.86 33.24
CA VAL A 246 -11.23 5.30 32.85
C VAL A 246 -10.59 6.13 31.74
N MET A 247 -9.27 6.01 31.57
CA MET A 247 -8.51 6.72 30.53
C MET A 247 -7.77 5.74 29.61
N VAL A 248 -7.99 5.86 28.31
CA VAL A 248 -7.35 5.05 27.25
C VAL A 248 -6.93 5.97 26.11
N ALA A 249 -5.67 5.85 25.64
CA ALA A 249 -5.09 6.69 24.58
C ALA A 249 -5.26 8.22 24.77
N GLY A 250 -5.39 8.68 26.03
CA GLY A 250 -5.63 10.08 26.40
C GLY A 250 -7.11 10.51 26.37
N GLN A 251 -8.04 9.65 25.98
CA GLN A 251 -9.47 9.89 26.01
C GLN A 251 -10.09 9.39 27.33
N ARG A 252 -11.05 10.16 27.88
CA ARG A 252 -11.84 9.79 29.05
C ARG A 252 -13.07 8.98 28.63
N LEU A 253 -13.28 7.82 29.25
CA LEU A 253 -14.37 6.89 28.98
C LEU A 253 -15.21 6.75 30.26
N ARG A 254 -16.49 7.18 30.21
CA ARG A 254 -17.40 7.13 31.37
C ARG A 254 -18.04 5.74 31.46
N VAL A 255 -17.59 4.94 32.43
CA VAL A 255 -18.11 3.59 32.70
C VAL A 255 -19.23 3.64 33.75
N GLY A 256 -19.11 4.54 34.73
CA GLY A 256 -20.07 4.71 35.82
C GLY A 256 -19.49 4.35 37.18
N ARG A 257 -19.98 5.01 38.24
CA ARG A 257 -19.45 4.86 39.62
C ARG A 257 -19.77 3.49 40.23
N THR A 258 -20.83 2.82 39.76
CA THR A 258 -21.23 1.48 40.21
C THR A 258 -20.14 0.43 39.96
N TYR A 259 -19.31 0.62 38.93
CA TYR A 259 -18.20 -0.27 38.59
C TYR A 259 -16.87 0.12 39.25
N ALA A 260 -16.87 1.10 40.18
CA ALA A 260 -15.66 1.57 40.84
C ALA A 260 -14.92 0.42 41.55
N GLY A 261 -13.61 0.32 41.30
CA GLY A 261 -12.77 -0.74 41.82
C GLY A 261 -12.66 -1.98 40.91
N THR A 262 -13.62 -2.21 40.01
CA THR A 262 -13.59 -3.32 39.01
C THR A 262 -12.51 -3.09 37.96
N ILE A 263 -11.93 -4.19 37.42
CA ILE A 263 -11.00 -4.15 36.29
C ILE A 263 -11.78 -4.43 35.01
N VAL A 264 -12.03 -3.40 34.21
CA VAL A 264 -12.72 -3.52 32.92
C VAL A 264 -11.75 -3.75 31.78
N THR A 265 -12.20 -4.52 30.79
CA THR A 265 -11.50 -4.73 29.52
C THR A 265 -12.02 -3.74 28.49
N VAL A 266 -11.19 -2.76 28.12
CA VAL A 266 -11.48 -1.86 27.00
C VAL A 266 -10.94 -2.49 25.72
N VAL A 267 -11.82 -2.87 24.81
CA VAL A 267 -11.49 -3.25 23.44
C VAL A 267 -11.39 -1.99 22.60
N VAL A 268 -10.26 -1.79 21.94
CA VAL A 268 -9.97 -0.61 21.13
C VAL A 268 -10.00 -0.99 19.66
N GLU A 269 -11.05 -0.53 18.98
CA GLU A 269 -11.24 -0.69 17.55
C GLU A 269 -10.88 0.62 16.82
N ASP A 270 -11.02 0.68 15.50
CA ASP A 270 -10.59 1.83 14.70
C ASP A 270 -11.42 3.08 14.96
N HIS A 271 -12.72 2.91 15.23
CA HIS A 271 -13.68 4.01 15.38
C HIS A 271 -14.32 4.10 16.76
N HIS A 272 -14.10 3.13 17.64
CA HIS A 272 -14.73 3.12 18.97
C HIS A 272 -13.95 2.31 20.02
N PHE A 273 -14.31 2.54 21.28
CA PHE A 273 -13.90 1.78 22.45
C PHE A 273 -15.11 1.05 23.02
N ARG A 274 -15.02 -0.27 23.20
CA ARG A 274 -16.02 -1.08 23.92
C ARG A 274 -15.49 -1.38 25.31
N VAL A 275 -16.21 -1.00 26.35
CA VAL A 275 -15.84 -1.30 27.74
C VAL A 275 -16.61 -2.54 28.18
N LEU A 276 -15.89 -3.59 28.56
CA LEU A 276 -16.44 -4.88 28.97
C LEU A 276 -16.11 -5.19 30.43
N ASP A 277 -17.04 -5.85 31.13
CA ASP A 277 -16.76 -6.62 32.34
C ASP A 277 -16.96 -8.11 32.04
N GLY A 278 -15.86 -8.86 32.00
CA GLY A 278 -15.84 -10.22 31.44
C GLY A 278 -16.34 -10.27 29.99
N THR A 279 -17.58 -10.74 29.81
CA THR A 279 -18.29 -10.83 28.52
C THR A 279 -19.39 -9.79 28.34
N ALA A 280 -19.78 -9.07 29.41
CA ALA A 280 -20.85 -8.08 29.37
C ALA A 280 -20.32 -6.73 28.88
N GLU A 281 -20.97 -6.12 27.88
CA GLU A 281 -20.63 -4.76 27.43
C GLU A 281 -21.29 -3.71 28.33
N LEU A 282 -20.47 -2.88 28.97
CA LEU A 282 -20.89 -1.81 29.87
C LEU A 282 -21.16 -0.50 29.13
N SER A 283 -20.30 -0.16 28.17
CA SER A 283 -20.42 1.09 27.41
C SER A 283 -19.65 1.08 26.10
N LEU A 284 -20.17 1.84 25.14
CA LEU A 284 -19.56 2.13 23.85
C LEU A 284 -19.18 3.62 23.78
N HIS A 285 -17.98 3.93 23.28
CA HIS A 285 -17.54 5.32 23.09
C HIS A 285 -16.86 5.50 21.73
N ALA A 286 -17.23 6.53 20.97
CA ALA A 286 -16.52 6.88 19.74
C ALA A 286 -15.04 7.20 20.02
N ARG A 287 -14.12 6.71 19.18
CA ARG A 287 -12.67 6.93 19.32
C ARG A 287 -12.28 8.24 18.64
N THR A 288 -11.96 9.26 19.44
CA THR A 288 -11.53 10.57 18.94
C THR A 288 -10.01 10.75 18.98
N THR A 289 -9.26 9.69 19.32
CA THR A 289 -7.81 9.69 19.48
C THR A 289 -7.14 8.61 18.63
N THR A 290 -6.22 9.02 17.77
CA THR A 290 -5.34 8.14 16.98
C THR A 290 -4.08 7.71 17.75
N LYS A 291 -3.84 8.27 18.94
CA LYS A 291 -2.65 7.98 19.75
C LYS A 291 -2.55 6.48 20.06
N PRO A 292 -1.35 5.86 19.93
CA PRO A 292 -1.16 4.46 20.23
C PRO A 292 -1.22 4.19 21.74
N ILE A 293 -1.59 2.97 22.08
CA ILE A 293 -1.70 2.53 23.45
C ILE A 293 -0.32 2.14 23.95
N ARG A 294 0.21 2.90 24.92
CA ARG A 294 1.50 2.60 25.56
C ARG A 294 1.37 1.58 26.71
N ASN A 295 0.28 1.67 27.49
CA ASN A 295 0.06 0.84 28.68
C ASN A 295 -1.18 -0.03 28.52
N PHE A 296 -0.99 -1.31 28.18
CA PHE A 296 -2.09 -2.28 28.02
C PHE A 296 -2.69 -2.67 29.39
N ASN A 297 -1.85 -3.03 30.36
CA ASN A 297 -2.27 -3.26 31.75
C ASN A 297 -1.89 -2.07 32.63
N ALA A 298 -2.88 -1.27 33.05
CA ALA A 298 -2.68 -0.13 33.96
C ALA A 298 -3.41 -0.32 35.29
N HIS A 299 -3.34 -1.54 35.84
CA HIS A 299 -3.68 -1.84 37.22
C HIS A 299 -2.42 -2.43 37.88
N ARG A 300 -1.96 -1.88 39.01
CA ARG A 300 -0.95 -2.57 39.83
C ARG A 300 -1.61 -3.80 40.45
N PRO A 301 -0.96 -4.98 40.42
CA PRO A 301 -1.28 -5.99 41.43
C PRO A 301 -0.98 -5.38 42.80
N ARG A 302 -1.89 -5.57 43.76
CA ARG A 302 -1.58 -5.37 45.16
C ARG A 302 -1.06 -6.72 45.66
N GLU A 303 0.18 -6.75 46.14
CA GLU A 303 0.53 -7.73 47.16
C GLU A 303 -0.42 -7.53 48.36
N ARG A 304 -0.75 -8.64 49.01
CA ARG A 304 -1.79 -8.73 50.03
C ARG A 304 -1.15 -8.88 51.40
#